data_AF-A0A2T4BYZ9-F1
#
_entry.id   AF-A0A2T4BYZ9-F1
#
_cell.length_a   1.000
_cell.length_b   1.000
_cell.length_c   1.000
_cell.angle_alpha   90.00
_cell.angle_beta   90.00
_cell.angle_gamma   90.00
#
_symmetry.space_group_name_H-M   'P 1'
#
loop_
_entity.id
_entity.type
_entity.pdbx_description
1 polymer ?
#
loop_
_entity_poly.entity_id
_entity_poly.type
_entity_poly.pdbx_seq_one_letter_code
_entity_poly.pdbx_strand_id
1 'polypeptide(L)' 'GSYMNIRKRYSEFDDFRQKLTASFPNFKAAVPELPPKSAIFKFRPKFLEKRRAGLQYFLNCIMLNPEFSGSPVLKDFLFA' A
#
# COMPACT_ATOMS: atom_id res chain seq x y z
N GLY A 1 -12.03 18.36 -5.04
CA GLY A 1 -11.71 17.36 -4.00
C GLY A 1 -10.27 17.55 -3.57
N SER A 2 -9.99 17.42 -2.27
CA SER A 2 -8.63 17.54 -1.73
C SER A 2 -7.80 16.32 -2.15
N TYR A 3 -6.67 16.55 -2.83
CA TYR A 3 -5.74 15.49 -3.19
C TYR A 3 -4.73 15.28 -2.06
N MET A 4 -4.65 14.07 -1.50
CA MET A 4 -3.56 13.71 -0.58
C MET A 4 -2.32 13.27 -1.37
N ASN A 5 -1.21 14.00 -1.21
CA ASN A 5 0.07 13.63 -1.82
C ASN A 5 0.85 12.74 -0.83
N ILE A 6 0.86 11.43 -1.09
CA ILE A 6 1.56 10.46 -0.22
C ILE A 6 2.84 10.04 -0.93
N ARG A 7 3.98 10.39 -0.34
CA ARG A 7 5.31 10.06 -0.87
C ARG A 7 5.95 8.97 -0.03
N LYS A 8 5.80 7.73 -0.46
CA LYS A 8 6.32 6.55 0.22
C LYS A 8 7.11 5.65 -0.74
N ARG A 9 8.20 5.07 -0.25
CA ARG A 9 9.00 4.07 -0.97
C ARG A 9 8.24 2.75 -1.04
N TYR A 10 8.55 1.94 -2.05
CA TYR A 10 7.95 0.61 -2.17
C TYR A 10 8.19 -0.28 -0.94
N SER A 11 9.37 -0.19 -0.32
CA SER A 11 9.68 -0.93 0.91
C SER A 11 8.75 -0.55 2.07
N GLU A 12 8.38 0.73 2.19
CA GLU A 12 7.44 1.17 3.23
C GLU A 12 6.04 0.58 3.02
N PHE A 13 5.62 0.39 1.76
CA PHE A 13 4.37 -0.33 1.44
C PHE A 13 4.45 -1.82 1.79
N ASP A 14 5.60 -2.47 1.57
CA ASP A 14 5.86 -3.87 1.93
C ASP A 14 5.74 -4.05 3.45
N ASP A 15 6.42 -3.21 4.22
CA ASP A 15 6.36 -3.19 5.69
C ASP A 15 4.94 -2.90 6.19
N PHE A 16 4.27 -1.93 5.57
CA PHE A 16 2.88 -1.59 5.91
C PHE A 16 1.93 -2.76 5.68
N ARG A 17 2.03 -3.45 4.54
CA ARG A 17 1.20 -4.64 4.28
C ARG A 17 1.44 -5.72 5.32
N GLN A 18 2.70 -5.98 5.69
CA GLN A 18 3.02 -6.96 6.72
C GLN A 18 2.37 -6.58 8.06
N LYS A 19 2.57 -5.35 8.54
CA LYS A 19 1.96 -4.84 9.77
C LYS A 19 0.43 -4.90 9.73
N LEU A 20 -0.17 -4.56 8.61
CA LEU A 20 -1.61 -4.60 8.41
C LEU A 20 -2.14 -6.04 8.51
N THR A 21 -1.52 -6.99 7.80
CA THR A 21 -1.94 -8.40 7.88
C THR A 21 -1.69 -9.04 9.25
N ALA A 22 -0.68 -8.60 9.98
CA ALA A 22 -0.41 -9.05 11.34
C ALA A 22 -1.43 -8.48 12.34
N SER A 23 -1.87 -7.23 12.13
CA SER A 23 -2.85 -6.56 13.00
C SER A 23 -4.29 -7.05 12.75
N PHE A 24 -4.58 -7.51 11.52
CA PHE A 24 -5.90 -7.97 11.10
C PHE A 24 -5.84 -9.38 10.49
N PRO A 25 -5.49 -10.42 11.27
CA PRO A 25 -5.29 -11.78 10.74
C PRO A 25 -6.57 -12.36 10.09
N ASN A 26 -7.75 -12.02 10.64
CA ASN A 26 -9.05 -12.47 10.12
C ASN A 26 -9.43 -11.81 8.77
N PHE A 27 -8.83 -10.67 8.44
CA PHE A 27 -9.13 -9.89 7.23
C PHE A 27 -7.97 -9.93 6.22
N LYS A 28 -7.02 -10.85 6.38
CA LYS A 28 -5.88 -11.00 5.47
C LYS A 28 -6.30 -11.19 4.00
N ALA A 29 -7.41 -11.87 3.76
CA ALA A 29 -7.96 -12.07 2.42
C ALA A 29 -8.49 -10.77 1.77
N ALA A 30 -8.84 -9.76 2.57
CA ALA A 30 -9.30 -8.46 2.10
C ALA A 30 -8.13 -7.49 1.80
N VAL A 31 -6.90 -7.87 2.12
CA VAL A 31 -5.70 -7.05 1.87
C VAL A 31 -5.18 -7.36 0.46
N PRO A 32 -5.20 -6.39 -0.47
CA PRO A 32 -4.71 -6.63 -1.83
C PRO A 32 -3.21 -6.95 -1.86
N GLU A 33 -2.79 -7.61 -2.93
CA GLU A 33 -1.39 -7.90 -3.17
C GLU A 33 -0.64 -6.65 -3.63
N LEU A 34 0.63 -6.54 -3.23
CA LEU A 34 1.50 -5.49 -3.75
C LEU A 34 2.01 -5.87 -5.14
N PRO A 35 2.24 -4.88 -6.03
CA PRO A 35 2.91 -5.15 -7.29
C PRO A 35 4.28 -5.80 -7.03
N PRO A 36 4.76 -6.68 -7.92
CA PRO A 36 5.91 -7.52 -7.66
C PRO A 36 7.21 -6.72 -7.41
N LYS A 37 8.07 -7.29 -6.56
CA LYS A 37 9.47 -6.88 -6.43
C LYS A 37 10.16 -7.24 -7.75
N SER A 38 10.61 -6.24 -8.52
CA SER A 38 11.45 -6.48 -9.70
C SER A 38 12.87 -5.99 -9.43
N ALA A 39 13.83 -6.91 -9.47
CA ALA A 39 15.26 -6.60 -9.39
C ALA A 39 15.86 -6.25 -10.77
N ILE A 40 15.27 -6.79 -11.85
CA ILE A 40 15.84 -6.76 -13.21
C ILE A 40 15.34 -5.55 -14.02
N PHE A 41 14.10 -5.08 -13.79
CA PHE A 41 13.48 -3.99 -14.56
C PHE A 41 13.19 -2.73 -13.74
N LYS A 42 13.85 -2.57 -12.57
CA LYS A 42 13.56 -1.54 -11.56
C LYS A 42 13.60 -0.09 -12.06
N PHE A 43 14.33 0.18 -13.14
CA PHE A 43 14.46 1.53 -13.72
C PHE A 43 13.64 1.75 -14.99
N ARG A 44 12.90 0.75 -15.48
CA ARG A 44 12.07 0.96 -16.68
C ARG A 44 10.89 1.86 -16.31
N PRO A 45 10.65 2.97 -17.04
CA PRO A 45 9.57 3.91 -16.71
C PRO A 45 8.19 3.24 -16.71
N LYS A 46 7.92 2.37 -17.68
CA LYS A 46 6.68 1.56 -17.72
C LYS A 46 6.49 0.69 -16.47
N PHE A 47 7.57 0.15 -15.91
CA PHE A 47 7.51 -0.65 -14.70
C PHE A 47 7.23 0.23 -13.47
N LEU A 48 7.87 1.38 -13.37
CA LEU A 48 7.64 2.35 -12.30
C LEU A 48 6.22 2.90 -12.31
N GLU A 49 5.66 3.19 -13.49
CA GLU A 49 4.28 3.65 -13.63
C GLU A 49 3.28 2.56 -13.22
N LYS A 50 3.45 1.33 -13.71
CA LYS A 50 2.61 0.18 -13.30
C LYS A 50 2.69 -0.08 -11.79
N ARG A 51 3.90 0.01 -11.22
CA ARG A 51 4.09 -0.07 -9.77
C ARG A 51 3.36 1.05 -9.05
N ARG A 52 3.50 2.31 -9.49
CA ARG A 52 2.80 3.46 -8.89
C ARG A 52 1.29 3.27 -8.91
N ALA A 53 0.73 2.84 -10.04
CA ALA A 53 -0.70 2.56 -10.18
C ALA A 53 -1.16 1.42 -9.24
N GLY A 54 -0.37 0.34 -9.15
CA GLY A 54 -0.66 -0.77 -8.23
C GLY A 54 -0.61 -0.37 -6.76
N LEU A 55 0.36 0.46 -6.36
CA LEU A 55 0.46 0.99 -4.99
C LEU A 55 -0.70 1.94 -4.67
N GLN A 56 -1.11 2.77 -5.63
CA GLN A 56 -2.28 3.65 -5.49
C GLN A 56 -3.57 2.84 -5.34
N TYR A 57 -3.75 1.79 -6.15
CA TYR A 57 -4.88 0.88 -6.03
C TYR A 57 -4.90 0.19 -4.67
N PHE A 58 -3.77 -0.38 -4.24
CA PHE A 58 -3.62 -0.98 -2.93
C PHE A 58 -4.08 -0.03 -1.82
N LEU A 59 -3.58 1.21 -1.82
CA LEU A 59 -3.92 2.17 -0.77
C LEU A 59 -5.38 2.57 -0.79
N ASN A 60 -5.97 2.77 -1.98
CA ASN A 60 -7.39 3.05 -2.13
C ASN A 60 -8.25 1.92 -1.54
N CYS A 61 -7.93 0.65 -1.83
CA CYS A 61 -8.66 -0.48 -1.25
C CYS A 61 -8.59 -0.50 0.28
N ILE A 62 -7.42 -0.19 0.86
CA ILE A 62 -7.28 -0.12 2.33
C ILE A 62 -8.08 1.05 2.91
N MET A 63 -8.03 2.23 2.29
CA MET A 63 -8.78 3.42 2.75
C MET A 63 -10.30 3.27 2.63
N LEU A 64 -10.78 2.49 1.68
CA LEU A 64 -12.22 2.25 1.46
C LEU A 64 -12.78 1.13 2.35
N ASN A 65 -11.92 0.31 2.96
CA ASN A 65 -12.36 -0.76 3.84
C ASN A 65 -12.54 -0.22 5.27
N PRO A 66 -13.77 -0.26 5.85
CA PRO A 66 -14.03 0.29 7.18
C PRO A 66 -13.20 -0.38 8.29
N GLU A 67 -12.83 -1.65 8.12
CA GLU A 67 -12.00 -2.37 9.10
C GLU A 67 -10.57 -1.81 9.17
N PHE A 68 -10.07 -1.24 8.08
CA PHE A 68 -8.69 -0.76 7.98
C PHE A 68 -8.57 0.77 8.02
N SER A 69 -9.56 1.50 7.49
CA SER A 69 -9.52 2.96 7.28
C SER A 69 -9.36 3.76 8.58
N GLY A 70 -9.87 3.24 9.69
CA GLY A 70 -9.73 3.83 11.03
C GLY A 70 -8.49 3.37 11.80
N SER A 71 -7.72 2.41 11.29
CA SER A 71 -6.68 1.73 12.05
C SER A 71 -5.47 2.62 12.38
N PRO A 72 -4.84 2.45 13.56
CA PRO A 72 -3.61 3.17 13.89
C PRO A 72 -2.49 2.84 12.89
N VAL A 73 -2.41 1.59 12.43
CA VAL A 73 -1.41 1.13 11.46
C VAL A 73 -1.49 1.90 10.14
N LEU A 74 -2.68 2.21 9.63
CA LEU A 74 -2.86 3.06 8.45
C LEU A 74 -2.48 4.51 8.74
N LYS A 75 -2.91 5.07 9.88
CA LYS A 75 -2.57 6.45 10.26
C LYS A 75 -1.06 6.64 10.38
N ASP A 76 -0.38 5.74 11.06
CA ASP A 76 1.09 5.73 11.17
C ASP A 76 1.73 5.68 9.78
N PHE A 77 1.23 4.83 8.88
CA PHE A 77 1.75 4.80 7.52
C PHE A 77 1.55 6.12 6.76
N LEU A 78 0.41 6.79 6.92
CA LEU A 78 0.10 8.03 6.22
C LEU A 78 0.90 9.24 6.72
N PHE A 79 1.21 9.27 8.02
CA PHE A 79 1.83 10.43 8.68
C PHE A 79 3.30 10.22 9.10
N ALA A 80 3.86 9.02 8.88
CA ALA A 80 5.29 8.75 9.08
C ALA A 80 6.21 9.37 8.03
#